data_AF-A0A951VHR2-F1
#
_entry.id   AF-A0A951VHR2-F1
#
_cell.length_a   1.000
_cell.length_b   1.000
_cell.length_c   1.000
_cell.angle_alpha   90.00
_cell.angle_beta   90.00
_cell.angle_gamma   90.00
#
_symmetry.space_group_name_H-M   'P 1'
#
loop_
_entity.id
_entity.type
_entity.pdbx_description
1 polymer ?
#
loop_
_entity_poly.entity_id
_entity_poly.type
_entity_poly.pdbx_seq_one_letter_code
_entity_poly.pdbx_strand_id
1 'polypeptide(L)' 'MAENNLTSFPKEKINILFLENINRAAATRFKDAGYNSVTMLPASLSAEELKKQLKNIHILGIRSKTHLTREILES' A
#
# COMPACT_ATOMS: atom_id res chain seq x y z
N MET A 1 -6.91 21.07 22.79
CA MET A 1 -7.03 21.62 21.43
C MET A 1 -5.99 20.93 20.56
N ALA A 2 -6.45 20.11 19.62
CA ALA A 2 -5.71 19.75 18.42
C ALA A 2 -6.80 19.44 17.38
N GLU A 3 -6.84 20.27 16.34
CA GLU A 3 -7.82 20.26 15.28
C GLU A 3 -8.02 18.88 14.62
N ASN A 4 -9.26 18.41 14.63
CA ASN A 4 -9.74 17.31 13.78
C ASN A 4 -9.73 17.81 12.32
N ASN A 5 -8.56 17.84 11.68
CA ASN A 5 -8.48 17.87 10.22
C ASN A 5 -8.96 16.51 9.71
N LEU A 6 -10.29 16.39 9.62
CA LEU A 6 -11.01 15.26 9.05
C LEU A 6 -10.60 15.16 7.57
N THR A 7 -9.54 14.41 7.26
CA THR A 7 -9.35 13.95 5.90
C THR A 7 -10.60 13.14 5.53
N SER A 8 -11.24 13.46 4.39
CA SER A 8 -12.55 12.90 3.99
C SER A 8 -12.61 11.37 3.93
N PHE A 9 -11.46 10.69 3.97
CA PHE A 9 -11.35 9.25 4.19
C PHE A 9 -10.66 8.98 5.54
N PRO A 10 -11.23 8.13 6.41
CA PRO A 10 -10.54 7.68 7.61
C PRO A 10 -9.26 6.96 7.18
N LYS A 11 -8.11 7.43 7.66
CA LYS A 11 -6.78 6.87 7.34
C LYS A 11 -6.67 5.38 7.64
N GLU A 12 -7.48 4.90 8.58
CA GLU A 12 -7.64 3.49 8.95
C GLU A 12 -8.16 2.61 7.81
N LYS A 13 -8.93 3.18 6.87
CA LYS A 13 -9.46 2.46 5.69
C LYS A 13 -8.49 2.44 4.51
N ILE A 14 -7.38 3.15 4.59
CA ILE A 14 -6.39 3.19 3.52
C ILE A 14 -5.48 1.98 3.66
N ASN A 15 -5.68 1.01 2.77
CA ASN A 15 -4.87 -0.20 2.70
C ASN A 15 -3.59 0.07 1.88
N ILE A 16 -2.45 -0.27 2.47
CA ILE A 16 -1.12 -0.04 1.91
C ILE A 16 -0.44 -1.39 1.74
N LEU A 17 0.08 -1.66 0.55
CA LEU A 17 0.83 -2.89 0.26
C LEU A 17 2.25 -2.56 -0.15
N PHE A 18 3.21 -3.21 0.50
CA PHE A 18 4.63 -3.17 0.17
C PHE A 18 5.08 -4.54 -0.31
N LEU A 19 5.75 -4.58 -1.46
CA LEU A 19 6.29 -5.80 -2.05
C LEU A 19 7.81 -5.84 -1.95
N GLU A 20 8.39 -7.02 -2.18
CA GLU A 20 9.85 -7.20 -2.28
C GLU A 20 10.64 -6.83 -1.01
N ASN A 21 10.03 -7.06 0.17
CA ASN A 21 10.67 -6.85 1.46
C ASN A 21 11.21 -5.41 1.63
N ILE A 22 10.37 -4.42 1.33
CA ILE A 22 10.67 -3.02 1.60
C ILE A 22 11.01 -2.83 3.08
N ASN A 23 11.94 -1.92 3.35
CA ASN A 23 12.45 -1.65 4.69
C ASN A 23 11.30 -1.34 5.67
N ARG A 24 11.31 -2.00 6.84
CA ARG A 24 10.30 -1.82 7.89
C ARG A 24 10.15 -0.36 8.34
N ALA A 25 11.19 0.46 8.20
CA ALA A 25 11.11 1.89 8.45
C ALA A 25 9.97 2.56 7.67
N ALA A 26 9.69 2.12 6.43
CA ALA A 26 8.55 2.63 5.66
C ALA A 26 7.23 2.32 6.37
N ALA A 27 7.01 1.07 6.78
CA ALA A 27 5.80 0.68 7.51
C ALA A 27 5.64 1.44 8.82
N THR A 28 6.72 1.65 9.58
CA THR A 28 6.71 2.47 10.80
C THR A 28 6.26 3.90 10.52
N ARG A 29 6.81 4.54 9.48
CA ARG A 29 6.43 5.92 9.09
C ARG A 29 4.95 6.03 8.71
N PHE A 30 4.42 5.04 7.99
CA PHE A 30 2.99 4.99 7.67
C PHE A 30 2.14 4.79 8.93
N LYS A 31 2.55 3.91 9.83
CA LYS A 31 1.88 3.72 11.12
C LYS A 31 1.85 5.00 11.95
N ASP A 32 2.99 5.68 12.07
CA ASP A 32 3.12 6.95 12.80
C ASP A 32 2.27 8.07 12.17
N ALA A 33 2.07 8.04 10.85
CA ALA A 33 1.20 8.98 10.14
C ALA A 33 -0.31 8.67 10.26
N GLY A 34 -0.67 7.59 10.96
CA GLY A 34 -2.05 7.16 11.22
C GLY A 34 -2.60 6.14 10.22
N TYR A 35 -1.75 5.50 9.41
CA TYR A 35 -2.14 4.42 8.51
C TYR A 35 -1.94 3.07 9.21
N ASN A 36 -3.03 2.48 9.71
CA ASN A 36 -2.96 1.21 10.45
C ASN A 36 -2.93 -0.02 9.53
N SER A 37 -3.43 0.11 8.31
CA SER A 37 -3.60 -1.01 7.37
C SER A 37 -2.41 -1.13 6.42
N VAL A 38 -1.25 -1.53 6.96
CA VAL A 38 0.00 -1.71 6.20
C VAL A 38 0.37 -3.18 6.10
N THR A 39 0.39 -3.72 4.89
CA THR A 39 0.80 -5.09 4.57
C THR A 39 2.17 -5.08 3.90
N MET A 40 3.09 -5.91 4.39
CA MET A 40 4.40 -6.12 3.76
C MET A 40 4.53 -7.57 3.31
N LEU A 41 4.83 -7.76 2.03
CA LEU A 41 5.13 -9.07 1.44
C LEU A 41 6.61 -9.13 1.04
N PRO A 42 7.32 -10.21 1.40
CA PRO A 42 8.74 -10.36 1.07
C PRO A 42 8.97 -10.71 -0.41
N ALA A 43 7.95 -11.26 -1.09
CA ALA A 43 8.00 -11.64 -2.49
C ALA A 43 7.37 -10.58 -3.38
N SER A 44 7.75 -10.58 -4.67
CA SER A 44 6.97 -9.93 -5.72
C SER A 44 5.72 -10.74 -6.02
N LEU A 45 4.63 -10.07 -6.37
CA LEU A 45 3.41 -10.73 -6.83
C LEU A 45 3.45 -10.90 -8.35
N SER A 46 2.75 -11.93 -8.85
CA SER A 46 2.46 -12.05 -10.28
C SER A 46 1.46 -10.97 -10.70
N ALA A 47 1.35 -10.71 -12.01
CA ALA A 47 0.42 -9.71 -12.54
C ALA A 47 -1.03 -9.96 -12.10
N GLU A 48 -1.49 -11.22 -12.11
CA GLU A 48 -2.85 -11.57 -11.70
C GLU A 48 -3.10 -11.33 -10.20
N GLU A 49 -2.15 -11.71 -9.35
CA GLU A 49 -2.26 -11.49 -7.91
C GLU A 49 -2.18 -9.99 -7.58
N LEU A 50 -1.34 -9.24 -8.30
CA LEU A 50 -1.24 -7.79 -8.15
C LEU A 50 -2.56 -7.11 -8.51
N LYS A 51 -3.23 -7.51 -9.60
CA LYS A 51 -4.58 -7.02 -9.97
C LYS A 51 -5.59 -7.29 -8.87
N LYS A 52 -5.63 -8.49 -8.29
CA LYS A 52 -6.56 -8.84 -7.21
C LYS A 52 -6.33 -7.98 -5.96
N GLN A 53 -5.06 -7.78 -5.59
CA GLN A 53 -4.69 -6.95 -4.44
C GLN A 53 -5.02 -5.47 -4.69
N LEU A 54 -4.74 -4.95 -5.90
CA LEU A 54 -4.97 -3.56 -6.30
C LEU A 54 -6.41 -3.09 -6.10
N LYS A 55 -7.40 -3.97 -6.23
CA LYS A 55 -8.82 -3.64 -6.00
C LYS A 55 -9.11 -3.15 -4.58
N ASN A 56 -8.33 -3.60 -3.60
CA ASN A 56 -8.56 -3.29 -2.19
C ASN A 56 -7.50 -2.37 -1.60
N ILE A 57 -6.41 -2.09 -2.32
CA ILE A 57 -5.31 -1.26 -1.84
C ILE A 57 -5.36 0.13 -2.47
N HIS A 58 -4.96 1.12 -1.70
CA HIS A 58 -4.96 2.52 -2.13
C HIS A 58 -3.53 2.98 -2.42
N ILE A 59 -2.55 2.42 -1.72
CA ILE A 59 -1.14 2.75 -1.86
C ILE A 59 -0.38 1.45 -2.12
N LEU A 60 0.40 1.42 -3.19
CA LEU A 60 1.29 0.32 -3.52
C LEU A 60 2.73 0.83 -3.50
N GLY A 61 3.60 0.16 -2.73
CA GLY A 61 5.04 0.33 -2.81
C GLY A 61 5.69 -0.91 -3.41
N ILE A 62 6.38 -0.71 -4.52
CA ILE A 62 7.11 -1.75 -5.26
C ILE A 62 8.60 -1.46 -5.28
N ARG A 63 9.39 -2.45 -5.69
CA ARG A 63 10.81 -2.30 -5.99
C ARG A 63 11.09 -2.82 -7.41
N SER A 64 12.33 -3.17 -7.71
CA SER A 64 12.81 -3.38 -9.06
C SER A 64 12.31 -4.68 -9.71
N LYS A 65 11.86 -5.67 -8.94
CA LYS A 65 11.36 -6.94 -9.49
C LYS A 65 9.87 -6.91 -9.81
N THR A 66 9.09 -6.01 -9.22
CA THR A 66 7.67 -5.89 -9.53
C THR A 66 7.48 -4.94 -10.71
N HIS A 67 6.93 -5.45 -11.81
CA HIS A 67 6.67 -4.65 -13.00
C HIS A 67 5.19 -4.27 -13.06
N LEU A 68 4.91 -2.96 -12.98
CA LEU A 68 3.56 -2.45 -13.06
C LEU A 68 3.23 -2.12 -14.51
N THR A 69 2.46 -2.99 -15.16
CA THR A 69 2.00 -2.77 -16.53
C THR A 69 0.66 -2.03 -16.54
N ARG A 70 0.35 -1.36 -17.65
CA ARG A 70 -0.93 -0.65 -17.82
C ARG A 70 -2.14 -1.58 -17.61
N GLU A 71 -2.05 -2.81 -18.11
CA GLU A 71 -3.11 -3.81 -17.96
C GLU A 71 -3.41 -4.13 -16.49
N ILE A 72 -2.44 -3.98 -15.59
CA ILE A 72 -2.61 -4.19 -14.15
C ILE A 72 -3.35 -3.02 -13.49
N LEU A 73 -3.18 -1.79 -14.00
CA LEU A 73 -3.77 -0.57 -13.45
C LEU A 73 -5.16 -0.26 -14.01
N GLU A 74 -5.46 -0.67 -15.24
CA GLU A 74 -6.74 -0.40 -15.91
C GLU A 74 -7.84 -1.45 -15.63
N SER A 75 -7.59 -2.37 -14.68
CA SER A 75 -8.41 -3.57 -14.44
C SER A 75 -9.36 -3.49 -13.24
#